data_AF-A0A9P8FH51-F1
#
_entry.id   AF-A0A9P8FH51-F1
#
_cell.length_a   1.000
_cell.length_b   1.000
_cell.length_c   1.000
_cell.angle_alpha   90.00
_cell.angle_beta   90.00
_cell.angle_gamma   90.00
#
_symmetry.space_group_name_H-M   'P 1'
#
loop_
_entity.id
_entity.type
_entity.pdbx_description
1 polymer ?
#
loop_
_entity_poly.entity_id
_entity_poly.type
_entity_poly.pdbx_seq_one_letter_code
_entity_poly.pdbx_strand_id
1 'polypeptide(L)' 'MVLTTPPTFAILGFILLVLKALTIGRRHKDYPPGPPTIPILGNIHQMPKRDAHLQFQKWANEYGPIYSLMLGTR' A
#
# COMPACT_ATOMS: atom_id res chain seq x y z
N MET A 1 -3.66 41.74 -9.50
CA MET A 1 -2.48 40.85 -9.66
C MET A 1 -2.16 40.24 -8.30
N VAL A 2 -2.91 39.20 -7.91
CA VAL A 2 -2.66 38.49 -6.66
C VAL A 2 -1.51 37.54 -6.95
N LEU A 3 -0.30 37.95 -6.55
CA LEU A 3 0.91 37.13 -6.60
C LEU A 3 0.58 35.74 -6.06
N THR A 4 0.85 34.71 -6.84
CA THR A 4 0.91 33.33 -6.40
C THR A 4 1.91 33.23 -5.25
N THR A 5 1.43 33.17 -4.02
CA THR A 5 2.28 33.28 -2.84
C THR A 5 3.14 32.02 -2.69
N PRO A 6 4.45 32.15 -2.39
CA PRO A 6 5.37 31.02 -2.17
C PRO A 6 4.82 29.85 -1.31
N PRO A 7 4.07 30.09 -0.22
CA PRO A 7 3.50 29.00 0.58
C PRO A 7 2.47 28.15 -0.18
N THR A 8 1.73 28.70 -1.14
CA THR A 8 0.73 27.92 -1.89
C THR A 8 1.37 26.86 -2.77
N PHE A 9 2.49 27.17 -3.42
CA PHE A 9 3.25 26.19 -4.20
C PHE A 9 3.88 25.11 -3.33
N ALA A 10 4.35 25.46 -2.13
CA ALA A 10 4.88 24.50 -1.17
C ALA A 10 3.79 23.53 -0.67
N ILE A 11 2.60 24.05 -0.34
CA ILE A 11 1.45 23.24 0.06
C ILE A 11 1.01 22.32 -1.09
N LEU A 12 0.89 22.86 -2.30
CA LEU A 12 0.53 22.07 -3.48
C LEU A 12 1.57 20.97 -3.75
N GLY A 13 2.86 21.29 -3.68
CA GLY A 13 3.95 20.33 -3.83
C GLY A 13 3.91 19.23 -2.77
N PHE A 14 3.67 19.60 -1.51
CA PHE A 14 3.51 18.63 -0.42
C PHE A 14 2.30 17.72 -0.63
N ILE A 15 1.15 18.27 -1.03
CA ILE A 15 -0.05 17.49 -1.34
C ILE A 15 0.23 16.50 -2.46
N LEU A 16 0.87 16.93 -3.56
CA LEU A 16 1.22 16.05 -4.68
C LEU A 16 2.18 14.94 -4.23
N LEU A 17 3.14 15.25 -3.36
CA LEU A 17 4.07 14.27 -2.81
C LEU A 17 3.35 13.24 -1.94
N VAL A 18 2.45 13.67 -1.07
CA VAL A 18 1.61 12.79 -0.25
C VAL A 18 0.74 11.92 -1.15
N LEU A 19 0.04 12.49 -2.12
CA LEU A 19 -0.79 11.72 -3.06
C LEU A 19 0.03 10.67 -3.81
N LYS A 20 1.23 11.02 -4.27
CA LYS A 20 2.16 10.07 -4.90
C LYS A 20 2.59 8.98 -3.90
N ALA A 21 2.94 9.34 -2.67
CA ALA A 21 3.32 8.38 -1.64
C ALA A 21 2.18 7.40 -1.32
N LEU A 22 0.92 7.85 -1.32
CA LEU A 22 -0.27 7.02 -1.14
C LEU A 22 -0.49 6.02 -2.30
N THR A 23 0.18 6.19 -3.44
CA THR A 23 0.14 5.22 -4.56
C THR A 23 1.20 4.13 -4.46
N ILE A 24 2.25 4.33 -3.66
CA ILE A 24 3.36 3.38 -3.54
C ILE A 24 2.91 2.16 -2.72
N GLY A 25 3.28 0.96 -3.17
CA GLY A 25 2.94 -0.29 -2.47
C GLY A 25 1.48 -0.72 -2.64
N ARG A 26 0.73 -0.10 -3.56
CA ARG A 26 -0.64 -0.53 -3.92
C ARG A 26 -0.60 -1.76 -4.81
N ARG A 27 -1.55 -2.67 -4.57
CA ARG A 27 -1.77 -3.85 -5.42
C ARG A 27 -2.16 -3.45 -6.84
N HIS A 28 -1.51 -4.05 -7.84
CA HIS A 28 -1.91 -3.91 -9.23
C HIS A 28 -3.29 -4.54 -9.45
N LYS A 29 -4.13 -3.94 -10.31
CA LYS A 29 -5.50 -4.40 -10.53
C LYS A 29 -5.58 -5.83 -11.08
N ASP A 30 -4.57 -6.24 -11.85
CA ASP A 30 -4.50 -7.56 -12.48
C ASP A 30 -3.94 -8.65 -11.55
N TYR A 31 -3.54 -8.30 -10.33
CA TYR A 31 -3.04 -9.28 -9.38
C TYR A 31 -4.20 -9.99 -8.69
N PRO A 32 -3.99 -11.25 -8.27
CA PRO A 32 -4.95 -11.95 -7.44
C PRO A 32 -5.35 -11.14 -6.20
N PRO A 33 -6.54 -11.35 -5.64
CA PRO A 33 -6.96 -10.70 -4.40
C PRO A 33 -6.01 -11.03 -3.23
N GLY A 34 -6.20 -10.37 -2.10
CA GLY A 34 -5.35 -10.59 -0.93
C GLY A 34 -5.60 -9.56 0.17
N PRO A 35 -4.87 -9.64 1.29
CA PRO A 35 -5.06 -8.75 2.42
C PRO A 35 -4.81 -7.28 2.08
N PRO A 36 -5.49 -6.34 2.76
CA PRO A 36 -5.38 -4.92 2.49
C PRO A 36 -3.96 -4.42 2.75
N THR A 37 -3.50 -3.51 1.90
CA THR A 37 -2.14 -2.97 1.91
C THR A 37 -2.13 -1.56 2.48
N ILE A 38 -1.05 -1.21 3.17
CA ILE A 38 -0.79 0.18 3.58
C ILE A 38 0.23 0.79 2.61
N PRO A 39 0.10 2.07 2.21
CA PRO A 39 1.09 2.71 1.36
C PRO A 39 2.52 2.53 1.90
N ILE A 40 3.47 2.38 0.98
CA ILE A 40 4.91 2.19 1.24
C ILE A 40 5.27 0.83 1.86
N LEU A 41 4.53 0.37 2.87
CA LEU A 41 4.84 -0.83 3.64
C LEU A 41 4.21 -2.12 3.07
N GLY A 42 3.09 -2.01 2.38
CA GLY A 42 2.30 -3.15 1.91
C GLY A 42 1.75 -3.98 3.08
N ASN A 43 1.94 -5.29 3.01
CA ASN A 43 1.53 -6.31 3.99
C ASN A 43 2.63 -6.68 4.99
N ILE A 44 3.80 -6.01 4.99
CA ILE A 44 4.89 -6.33 5.94
C ILE A 44 4.40 -6.25 7.39
N HIS A 45 3.56 -5.27 7.72
CA HIS A 45 2.96 -5.12 9.05
C HIS A 45 2.05 -6.29 9.48
N GLN A 46 1.55 -7.06 8.51
CA GLN A 46 0.71 -8.24 8.72
C GLN A 46 1.52 -9.54 8.71
N MET A 47 2.84 -9.49 8.47
CA MET A 47 3.64 -10.70 8.39
C MET A 47 3.69 -11.40 9.74
N PRO A 48 3.28 -12.69 9.80
CA PRO A 48 3.28 -13.45 11.03
C PRO A 48 4.72 -13.67 11.49
N LYS A 49 5.01 -13.39 12.76
CA LYS A 49 6.32 -13.66 13.36
C LYS A 49 6.51 -15.13 13.75
N ARG A 50 5.40 -15.86 13.92
CA ARG A 50 5.34 -17.27 14.31
C ARG A 50 4.17 -17.93 13.57
N ASP A 51 4.26 -19.24 13.38
CA ASP A 51 3.17 -20.05 12.81
C ASP A 51 2.62 -19.52 11.48
N ALA A 52 3.52 -19.09 10.59
CA ALA A 52 3.15 -18.41 9.34
C ALA A 52 2.17 -19.21 8.46
N HIS A 53 2.28 -20.54 8.50
CA HIS A 53 1.39 -21.45 7.79
C HIS A 53 -0.10 -21.27 8.18
N LEU A 54 -0.42 -20.96 9.44
CA LEU A 54 -1.80 -20.74 9.88
C LEU A 54 -2.37 -19.44 9.29
N GLN A 55 -1.57 -18.37 9.30
CA GLN A 55 -1.97 -17.09 8.72
C GLN A 55 -2.13 -17.20 7.19
N PHE A 56 -1.22 -17.91 6.53
CA PHE A 56 -1.30 -18.16 5.08
C PHE A 56 -2.48 -19.06 4.72
N GLN A 57 -2.82 -20.05 5.56
CA GLN A 57 -4.02 -20.86 5.40
C GLN A 57 -5.29 -20.02 5.57
N LYS A 58 -5.33 -19.13 6.56
CA LYS A 58 -6.45 -18.20 6.75
C LYS A 58 -6.65 -17.33 5.51
N TRP A 59 -5.57 -16.78 4.95
CA TRP A 59 -5.66 -16.00 3.71
C TRP A 59 -6.04 -16.84 2.50
N ALA A 60 -5.59 -18.10 2.41
CA ALA A 60 -6.02 -19.00 1.35
C ALA A 60 -7.54 -19.28 1.42
N ASN A 61 -8.08 -19.42 2.63
CA ASN A 61 -9.52 -19.59 2.83
C ASN A 61 -10.32 -18.32 2.50
N GLU A 62 -9.76 -17.13 2.77
CA GLU A 62 -10.43 -15.84 2.59
C GLU A 62 -10.34 -15.31 1.15
N TYR A 63 -9.16 -15.39 0.53
CA TYR A 63 -8.87 -14.81 -0.79
C TYR A 63 -8.76 -15.85 -1.91
N GLY A 64 -8.69 -17.14 -1.56
CA GLY A 64 -8.55 -18.24 -2.51
C GLY A 64 -7.14 -18.84 -2.55
N PRO A 65 -6.96 -19.93 -3.33
CA PRO A 65 -5.72 -20.72 -3.34
C PRO A 65 -4.50 -19.94 -3.85
N ILE A 66 -4.72 -18.85 -4.59
CA ILE A 66 -3.69 -17.93 -5.06
C ILE A 66 -4.09 -16.53 -4.65
N TYR A 67 -3.25 -15.86 -3.86
CA TYR A 67 -3.44 -14.48 -3.41
C TYR A 67 -2.13 -13.70 -3.51
N SER A 68 -2.23 -12.37 -3.51
CA SER A 68 -1.05 -11.49 -3.61
C SER A 68 -0.76 -10.74 -2.32
N LEU A 69 0.53 -10.68 -1.98
CA LEU A 69 1.07 -9.90 -0.87
C LEU A 69 2.04 -8.85 -1.43
N MET A 70 1.95 -7.62 -0.94
CA MET A 70 2.89 -6.55 -1.25
C MET A 70 3.91 -6.47 -0.11
N LEU A 71 5.20 -6.64 -0.39
CA LEU A 71 6.23 -6.60 0.65
C LEU A 71 7.12 -5.37 0.44
N GLY A 72 6.61 -4.22 0.87
CA GLY A 72 7.30 -2.94 0.71
C GLY A 72 6.88 -2.21 -0.56
N THR A 73 7.83 -1.48 -1.15
CA THR A 73 7.56 -0.52 -2.24
C THR A 73 7.62 -1.09 -3.65
N ARG A 74 8.00 -2.37 -3.81
CA ARG A 74 8.10 -3.07 -5.10
C ARG A 74 7.57 -4.49 -5.02
#